data_AF-A0A528J807-F1
#
_entry.id   AF-A0A528J807-F1
#
_cell.length_a   1.000
_cell.length_b   1.000
_cell.length_c   1.000
_cell.angle_alpha   90.00
_cell.angle_beta   90.00
_cell.angle_gamma   90.00
#
_symmetry.space_group_name_H-M   'P 1'
#
loop_
_entity.id
_entity.type
_entity.pdbx_description
1 polymer ?
#
loop_
_entity_poly.entity_id
_entity_poly.type
_entity_poly.pdbx_seq_one_letter_code
_entity_poly.pdbx_strand_id
1 'polypeptide(L)'
;MIKSKAQVQGSRPSFRLALSRNDLAIAIGVSTSSIDVMVTEGALPPPRKWHSRKLWLIAEVEAHLNEWPVDGEERTPNQIDAILDRHKPQEQQTGPGGYAIPSGNKDDWLQRYYDRLGFDPHTMGHDEMRELHKAAEQRWLASIPGSPLLRLERQALTQLAEHGPSVQVNTRDIKNCGPNTQDRLRARGYLETVPHHKYPESVGALILTDAGYAAFRELDAKQS
;
A
#
# COMPACT_ATOMS: atom_id res chain seq x y z
N MET A 1 -50.15 11.02 41.30
CA MET A 1 -48.67 11.11 41.26
C MET A 1 -48.20 10.72 39.85
N ILE A 2 -47.89 11.71 39.00
CA ILE A 2 -47.34 11.49 37.65
C ILE A 2 -45.92 12.06 37.68
N LYS A 3 -44.91 11.21 37.49
CA LYS A 3 -43.50 11.62 37.47
C LYS A 3 -43.18 12.25 36.12
N SER A 4 -43.10 13.58 36.06
CA SER A 4 -42.47 14.29 34.93
C SER A 4 -40.95 14.22 35.06
N LYS A 5 -40.29 13.45 34.19
CA LYS A 5 -38.85 13.58 33.94
C LYS A 5 -38.66 14.72 32.93
N ALA A 6 -38.38 15.92 33.42
CA ALA A 6 -37.80 16.96 32.59
C ALA A 6 -36.32 16.61 32.37
N GLN A 7 -35.98 16.16 31.17
CA GLN A 7 -34.61 15.91 30.78
C GLN A 7 -34.01 17.20 30.23
N VAL A 8 -32.99 17.70 30.91
CA VAL A 8 -32.13 18.81 30.50
C VAL A 8 -31.51 18.48 29.15
N GLN A 9 -31.79 19.29 28.12
CA GLN A 9 -31.04 19.27 26.86
C GLN A 9 -30.45 20.64 26.57
N GLY A 10 -29.32 20.92 27.20
CA GLY A 10 -28.29 21.74 26.56
C GLY A 10 -27.47 20.83 25.65
N SER A 11 -27.82 20.76 24.37
CA SER A 11 -26.97 20.11 23.37
C SER A 11 -26.27 21.21 22.57
N ARG A 12 -24.99 21.45 22.84
CA ARG A 12 -24.15 22.19 21.88
C ARG A 12 -24.20 21.39 20.58
N PRO A 13 -24.50 22.00 19.41
CA PRO A 13 -24.49 21.25 18.16
C PRO A 13 -23.10 20.64 17.96
N SER A 14 -23.05 19.31 17.78
CA SER A 14 -21.82 18.60 17.47
C SER A 14 -21.14 19.30 16.29
N PHE A 15 -19.86 19.64 16.41
CA PHE A 15 -19.09 20.20 15.31
C PHE A 15 -19.17 19.23 14.12
N ARG A 16 -19.89 19.63 13.06
CA ARG A 16 -19.98 18.86 11.83
C ARG A 16 -18.80 19.26 10.96
N LEU A 17 -18.06 18.29 10.44
CA LEU A 17 -16.97 18.53 9.48
C LEU A 17 -17.44 18.46 8.03
N ALA A 18 -18.57 17.79 7.79
CA ALA A 18 -19.15 17.60 6.47
C ALA A 18 -20.67 17.65 6.50
N LEU A 19 -21.26 18.10 5.39
CA LEU A 19 -22.70 18.20 5.18
C LEU A 19 -23.16 17.17 4.14
N SER A 20 -24.32 16.57 4.41
CA SER A 20 -25.05 15.82 3.38
C SER A 20 -25.67 16.81 2.38
N ARG A 21 -26.09 16.32 1.21
CA ARG A 21 -26.78 17.15 0.20
C ARG A 21 -27.96 17.93 0.78
N ASN A 22 -28.75 17.30 1.66
CA ASN A 22 -29.92 17.92 2.26
C ASN A 22 -29.51 18.98 3.30
N ASP A 23 -28.52 18.68 4.14
CA ASP A 23 -28.02 19.65 5.12
C ASP A 23 -27.39 20.87 4.43
N LEU A 24 -26.67 20.66 3.32
CA LEU A 24 -26.07 21.73 2.52
C LEU A 24 -27.14 22.63 1.88
N ALA A 25 -28.19 22.03 1.32
CA ALA A 25 -29.33 22.75 0.76
C ALA A 25 -30.02 23.62 1.82
N ILE A 26 -30.23 23.07 3.03
CA ILE A 26 -30.81 23.80 4.16
C ILE A 26 -29.88 24.93 4.62
N ALA A 27 -28.57 24.68 4.71
CA ALA A 27 -27.58 25.66 5.17
C ALA A 27 -27.47 26.88 4.24
N ILE A 28 -27.54 26.66 2.92
CA ILE A 28 -27.48 27.73 1.91
C ILE A 28 -28.86 28.37 1.68
N GLY A 29 -29.94 27.65 1.98
CA GLY A 29 -31.31 28.12 1.74
C GLY A 29 -31.82 27.87 0.31
N VAL A 30 -31.33 26.82 -0.35
CA VAL A 30 -31.70 26.45 -1.72
C VAL A 30 -32.34 25.06 -1.80
N SER A 31 -32.93 24.72 -2.94
CA SER A 31 -33.45 23.37 -3.17
C SER A 31 -32.32 22.35 -3.33
N THR A 32 -32.60 21.08 -3.01
CA THR A 32 -31.62 20.01 -3.18
C THR A 32 -31.22 19.80 -4.63
N SER A 33 -32.12 20.05 -5.60
CA SER A 33 -31.81 20.02 -7.05
C SER A 33 -30.92 21.18 -7.46
N SER A 34 -31.11 22.38 -6.89
CA SER A 34 -30.25 23.53 -7.14
C SER A 34 -28.79 23.27 -6.76
N ILE A 35 -28.53 22.52 -5.69
CA ILE A 35 -27.17 22.13 -5.31
C ILE A 35 -26.46 21.36 -6.43
N ASP A 36 -27.14 20.42 -7.09
CA ASP A 36 -26.51 19.68 -8.21
C ASP A 36 -26.19 20.62 -9.38
N VAL A 37 -27.09 21.56 -9.68
CA VAL A 37 -26.89 22.57 -10.73
C VAL A 37 -25.69 23.48 -10.40
N MET A 38 -25.60 23.95 -9.16
CA MET A 38 -24.49 24.80 -8.70
C MET A 38 -23.15 24.08 -8.73
N VAL A 39 -23.13 22.76 -8.49
CA VAL A 39 -21.92 21.95 -8.67
C VAL A 39 -21.58 21.83 -10.16
N THR A 40 -22.56 21.66 -11.05
CA THR A 40 -22.29 21.61 -12.51
C THR A 40 -21.84 22.93 -13.08
N GLU A 41 -22.31 24.06 -12.54
CA GLU A 41 -21.92 25.42 -12.93
C GLU A 41 -20.60 25.87 -12.29
N GLY A 42 -20.02 25.06 -11.40
CA GLY A 42 -18.78 25.39 -10.69
C GLY A 42 -18.94 26.42 -9.57
N ALA A 43 -20.18 26.74 -9.18
CA ALA A 43 -20.46 27.62 -8.05
C ALA A 43 -20.23 26.93 -6.68
N LEU A 44 -20.28 25.59 -6.63
CA LEU A 44 -19.97 24.80 -5.44
C LEU A 44 -18.97 23.68 -5.76
N PRO A 45 -18.18 23.23 -4.77
CA PRO A 45 -17.21 22.17 -4.98
C PRO A 45 -17.92 20.82 -5.25
N PRO A 46 -17.27 19.90 -5.98
CA PRO A 46 -17.81 18.57 -6.21
C PRO A 46 -17.87 17.76 -4.90
N PRO A 47 -18.89 16.89 -4.71
CA PRO A 47 -19.01 16.09 -3.51
C PRO A 47 -17.89 15.07 -3.38
N ARG A 48 -17.37 14.91 -2.16
CA ARG A 48 -16.54 13.76 -1.80
C ARG A 48 -17.43 12.54 -1.59
N LYS A 49 -16.98 11.38 -2.08
CA LYS A 49 -17.70 10.11 -1.97
C LYS A 49 -17.15 9.29 -0.81
N TRP A 50 -18.00 8.96 0.15
CA TRP A 50 -17.72 7.97 1.20
C TRP A 50 -18.71 6.81 1.04
N HIS A 51 -18.21 5.68 0.53
CA HIS A 51 -19.05 4.58 0.02
C HIS A 51 -20.12 5.11 -0.97
N SER A 52 -21.40 4.94 -0.65
CA SER A 52 -22.53 5.41 -1.44
C SER A 52 -22.96 6.85 -1.12
N ARG A 53 -22.35 7.51 -0.13
CA ARG A 53 -22.76 8.83 0.35
C ARG A 53 -21.95 9.95 -0.31
N LYS A 54 -22.65 11.02 -0.67
CA LYS A 54 -22.06 12.30 -1.12
C LYS A 54 -21.97 13.25 0.05
N LEU A 55 -20.77 13.73 0.34
CA LEU A 55 -20.47 14.62 1.46
C LEU A 55 -19.70 15.85 0.95
N TRP A 56 -20.03 17.02 1.49
CA TRP A 56 -19.32 18.27 1.24
C TRP A 56 -18.60 18.68 2.51
N LEU A 57 -17.31 19.01 2.43
CA LEU A 57 -16.58 19.52 3.57
C LEU A 57 -16.99 20.97 3.82
N ILE A 58 -17.25 21.32 5.08
CA ILE A 58 -17.69 22.67 5.44
C ILE A 58 -16.65 23.71 5.02
N ALA A 59 -15.38 23.46 5.31
CA ALA A 59 -14.29 24.38 4.96
C ALA A 59 -14.19 24.66 3.44
N GLU A 60 -14.43 23.65 2.59
CA GLU A 60 -14.39 23.82 1.14
C GLU A 60 -15.59 24.63 0.62
N VAL A 61 -16.76 24.37 1.19
CA VAL A 61 -17.99 25.12 0.88
C VAL A 61 -17.86 26.58 1.34
N GLU A 62 -17.38 26.82 2.55
CA GLU A 62 -17.15 28.17 3.07
C GLU A 62 -16.15 28.95 2.22
N ALA A 63 -15.05 28.30 1.77
CA ALA A 63 -14.11 28.92 0.86
C ALA A 63 -14.78 29.33 -0.47
N HIS A 64 -15.58 28.46 -1.07
CA HIS A 64 -16.29 28.78 -2.32
C HIS A 64 -17.32 29.89 -2.13
N LEU A 65 -18.06 29.89 -1.01
CA LEU A 65 -19.04 30.94 -0.70
C LEU A 65 -18.36 32.31 -0.52
N ASN A 66 -17.17 32.34 0.10
CA ASN A 66 -16.39 33.57 0.26
C ASN A 66 -15.83 34.08 -1.09
N GLU A 67 -15.65 33.20 -2.07
CA GLU A 67 -15.19 33.53 -3.42
C GLU A 67 -16.34 33.93 -4.36
N TRP A 68 -17.60 33.87 -3.90
CA TRP A 68 -18.72 34.29 -4.72
C TRP A 68 -18.68 35.80 -4.98
N PRO A 69 -19.06 36.23 -6.20
CA PRO A 69 -19.15 37.64 -6.50
C PRO A 69 -20.17 38.29 -5.54
N VAL A 70 -19.77 39.40 -4.95
CA VAL A 70 -20.69 40.27 -4.20
C VAL A 70 -21.54 41.02 -5.22
N ASP A 71 -22.82 41.19 -4.91
CA ASP A 71 -23.75 41.89 -5.79
C ASP A 71 -23.22 43.30 -6.14
N GLY A 72 -22.90 43.52 -7.41
CA GLY A 72 -22.29 44.76 -7.92
C GLY A 72 -20.79 44.71 -8.29
N GLU A 73 -20.08 43.58 -8.07
CA GLU A 73 -18.68 43.42 -8.51
C GLU A 73 -18.57 42.56 -9.79
N GLU A 74 -17.94 43.10 -10.84
CA GLU A 74 -17.64 42.32 -12.06
C GLU A 74 -16.53 41.29 -11.79
N ARG A 75 -16.82 40.03 -12.10
CA ARG A 75 -15.93 38.87 -11.90
C ARG A 75 -14.73 38.96 -12.85
N THR A 76 -13.51 39.22 -12.36
CA THR A 76 -12.32 39.23 -13.23
C THR A 76 -11.88 37.80 -13.60
N PRO A 77 -11.67 37.45 -14.89
CA PRO A 77 -11.28 36.10 -15.34
C PRO A 77 -10.01 35.53 -14.68
N ASN A 78 -9.10 36.39 -14.22
CA ASN A 78 -7.77 36.01 -13.72
C ASN A 78 -7.78 35.18 -12.41
N GLN A 79 -8.90 35.13 -11.67
CA GLN A 79 -8.96 34.39 -10.40
C GLN A 79 -9.17 32.89 -10.59
N ILE A 80 -9.92 32.47 -11.61
CA ILE A 80 -10.22 31.05 -11.88
C ILE A 80 -8.96 30.34 -12.42
N ASP A 81 -8.23 30.97 -13.33
CA ASP A 81 -7.00 30.43 -13.89
C ASP A 81 -5.90 30.28 -12.82
N ALA A 82 -5.82 31.22 -11.88
CA ALA A 82 -4.86 31.16 -10.76
C ALA A 82 -5.16 30.02 -9.76
N ILE A 83 -6.43 29.68 -9.55
CA ILE A 83 -6.83 28.55 -8.69
C ILE A 83 -6.57 27.22 -9.40
N LEU A 84 -6.86 27.13 -10.70
CA LEU A 84 -6.60 25.93 -11.51
C LEU A 84 -5.10 25.67 -11.68
N ASP A 85 -4.26 26.71 -11.84
CA ASP A 85 -2.81 26.55 -11.91
C ASP A 85 -2.17 26.14 -10.59
N ARG A 86 -2.72 26.55 -9.43
CA ARG A 86 -2.26 26.06 -8.11
C ARG A 86 -2.56 24.58 -7.87
N HIS A 87 -3.54 24.02 -8.57
CA HIS A 87 -3.95 22.62 -8.44
C HIS A 87 -3.31 21.68 -9.45
N LYS A 88 -2.46 22.17 -10.38
CA LYS A 88 -1.66 21.27 -11.21
C LYS A 88 -0.70 20.49 -10.30
N PRO A 89 -0.78 19.15 -10.25
CA PRO A 89 0.23 18.36 -9.58
C PRO A 89 1.57 18.75 -10.19
N GLN A 90 2.50 19.25 -9.39
CA GLN A 90 3.87 19.48 -9.88
C GLN A 90 4.35 18.16 -10.47
N GLU A 91 4.77 18.20 -11.74
CA GLU A 91 5.34 17.04 -12.41
C GLU A 91 6.51 16.54 -11.55
N GLN A 92 6.37 15.33 -11.00
CA GLN A 92 7.39 14.73 -10.18
C GLN A 92 8.62 14.55 -11.05
N GLN A 93 9.72 15.19 -10.68
CA GLN A 93 10.97 15.06 -11.42
C GLN A 93 11.42 13.59 -11.35
N THR A 94 11.64 12.99 -12.52
CA THR A 94 12.13 11.62 -12.63
C THR A 94 13.56 11.62 -13.12
N GLY A 95 14.39 10.76 -12.54
CA GLY A 95 15.77 10.56 -12.94
C GLY A 95 15.90 9.79 -14.27
N PRO A 96 17.14 9.54 -14.75
CA PRO A 96 17.40 8.78 -15.98
C PRO A 96 16.78 7.37 -15.99
N GLY A 97 16.56 6.80 -14.80
CA GLY A 97 15.85 5.53 -14.62
C GLY A 97 14.32 5.65 -14.46
N GLY A 98 13.69 6.81 -14.67
CA GLY A 98 12.25 6.97 -14.41
C GLY A 98 11.86 6.87 -12.92
N TYR A 99 12.85 6.77 -12.02
CA TYR A 99 12.63 6.77 -10.58
C TYR A 99 12.34 8.19 -10.09
N ALA A 100 11.41 8.31 -9.15
CA ALA A 100 11.04 9.59 -8.57
C ALA A 100 12.23 10.18 -7.79
N ILE A 101 12.57 11.43 -8.11
CA ILE A 101 13.57 12.17 -7.35
C ILE A 101 12.92 12.58 -6.03
N PRO A 102 13.50 12.20 -4.87
CA PRO A 102 12.98 12.58 -3.56
C PRO A 102 12.96 14.09 -3.39
N SER A 103 12.15 14.57 -2.46
CA SER A 103 12.00 16.01 -2.18
C SER A 103 13.27 16.72 -1.67
N GLY A 104 14.37 15.99 -1.49
CA GLY A 104 15.61 16.46 -0.86
C GLY A 104 15.55 16.58 0.67
N ASN A 105 14.38 16.33 1.28
CA ASN A 105 14.21 16.31 2.73
C ASN A 105 14.80 15.02 3.31
N LYS A 106 15.63 15.12 4.35
CA LYS A 106 16.22 13.95 5.05
C LYS A 106 15.18 13.05 5.75
N ASP A 107 13.98 13.58 5.99
CA ASP A 107 12.85 12.83 6.55
C ASP A 107 11.93 12.23 5.49
N ASP A 108 12.26 12.40 4.21
CA ASP A 108 11.57 11.72 3.12
C ASP A 108 11.83 10.21 3.21
N TRP A 109 10.75 9.43 3.29
CA TRP A 109 10.80 7.99 3.38
C TRP A 109 11.46 7.37 2.12
N LEU A 110 11.32 8.03 0.97
CA LEU A 110 11.87 7.56 -0.30
C LEU A 110 13.38 7.75 -0.35
N GLN A 111 13.89 8.90 0.10
CA GLN A 111 15.33 9.15 0.21
C GLN A 111 15.99 8.13 1.14
N ARG A 112 15.41 7.89 2.32
CA ARG A 112 15.92 6.89 3.28
C ARG A 112 15.94 5.48 2.72
N TYR A 113 15.00 5.15 1.84
CA TYR A 113 14.97 3.86 1.15
C TYR A 113 16.13 3.75 0.15
N TYR A 114 16.34 4.77 -0.69
CA TYR A 114 17.45 4.82 -1.65
C TYR A 114 18.82 4.80 -0.98
N ASP A 115 19.01 5.60 0.07
CA ASP A 115 20.25 5.62 0.86
C ASP A 115 20.58 4.25 1.45
N ARG A 116 19.57 3.51 1.92
CA ARG A 116 19.74 2.16 2.47
C ARG A 116 20.19 1.15 1.41
N LEU A 117 19.73 1.31 0.18
CA LEU A 117 20.14 0.49 -0.95
C LEU A 117 21.51 0.92 -1.51
N GLY A 118 21.95 2.13 -1.22
CA GLY A 118 23.09 2.77 -1.91
C GLY A 118 22.75 3.16 -3.34
N PHE A 119 21.47 3.38 -3.64
CA PHE A 119 20.98 3.78 -4.95
C PHE A 119 20.87 5.31 -5.01
N ASP A 120 21.37 5.92 -6.09
CA ASP A 120 21.19 7.35 -6.33
C ASP A 120 20.27 7.56 -7.54
N PRO A 121 19.02 8.02 -7.36
CA PRO A 121 18.08 8.21 -8.46
C PRO A 121 18.51 9.27 -9.48
N HIS A 122 19.47 10.14 -9.14
CA HIS A 122 19.98 11.14 -10.07
C HIS A 122 20.99 10.57 -11.08
N THR A 123 21.73 9.53 -10.69
CA THR A 123 22.85 8.99 -11.47
C THR A 123 22.65 7.55 -11.91
N MET A 124 21.80 6.80 -11.21
CA MET A 124 21.55 5.38 -11.45
C MET A 124 20.19 5.14 -12.13
N GLY A 125 20.19 4.23 -13.10
CA GLY A 125 19.03 3.80 -13.86
C GLY A 125 18.45 2.48 -13.38
N HIS A 126 17.61 1.87 -14.22
CA HIS A 126 16.98 0.58 -13.93
C HIS A 126 17.99 -0.57 -13.81
N ASP A 127 19.08 -0.50 -14.58
CA ASP A 127 20.07 -1.57 -14.64
C ASP A 127 20.87 -1.65 -13.34
N GLU A 128 21.34 -0.51 -12.87
CA GLU A 128 22.05 -0.40 -11.59
C GLU A 128 21.16 -0.80 -10.41
N MET A 129 19.87 -0.43 -10.43
CA MET A 129 18.90 -0.88 -9.41
C MET A 129 18.75 -2.41 -9.39
N ARG A 130 18.70 -3.05 -10.57
CA ARG A 130 18.65 -4.52 -10.70
C ARG A 130 19.92 -5.16 -10.15
N GLU A 131 21.09 -4.58 -10.42
CA GLU A 131 22.36 -5.07 -9.89
C GLU A 131 22.45 -4.95 -8.37
N LEU A 132 22.02 -3.82 -7.79
CA LEU A 132 21.96 -3.64 -6.35
C LEU A 132 21.04 -4.66 -5.67
N HIS A 133 19.85 -4.89 -6.24
CA HIS A 133 18.95 -5.93 -5.75
C HIS A 133 19.57 -7.32 -5.82
N LYS A 134 20.21 -7.66 -6.95
CA LYS A 134 20.90 -8.95 -7.12
C LYS A 134 22.03 -9.13 -6.10
N ALA A 135 22.82 -8.09 -5.86
CA ALA A 135 23.89 -8.12 -4.86
C ALA A 135 23.34 -8.25 -3.43
N ALA A 136 22.23 -7.55 -3.12
CA ALA A 136 21.56 -7.66 -1.83
C ALA A 136 20.98 -9.06 -1.61
N GLU A 137 20.36 -9.65 -2.62
CA GLU A 137 19.84 -11.02 -2.60
C GLU A 137 20.98 -12.04 -2.39
N GLN A 138 22.10 -11.89 -3.08
CA GLN A 138 23.27 -12.76 -2.88
C GLN A 138 23.84 -12.65 -1.46
N ARG A 139 23.95 -11.44 -0.91
CA ARG A 139 24.37 -11.23 0.49
C ARG A 139 23.40 -11.88 1.47
N TRP A 140 22.10 -11.76 1.20
CA TRP A 140 21.08 -12.42 2.01
C TRP A 140 21.20 -13.93 1.91
N LEU A 141 21.30 -14.52 0.71
CA LEU A 141 21.46 -15.95 0.49
C LEU A 141 22.69 -16.50 1.23
N ALA A 142 23.81 -15.80 1.17
CA ALA A 142 25.03 -16.16 1.90
C ALA A 142 24.87 -16.15 3.43
N SER A 143 23.95 -15.35 3.98
CA SER A 143 23.69 -15.29 5.43
C SER A 143 22.77 -16.39 5.98
N ILE A 144 22.05 -17.10 5.11
CA ILE A 144 21.03 -18.08 5.50
C ILE A 144 21.60 -19.34 6.17
N PRO A 145 22.73 -19.92 5.72
CA PRO A 145 23.30 -21.12 6.35
C PRO A 145 23.67 -20.93 7.83
N GLY A 146 24.09 -19.72 8.22
CA GLY A 146 24.44 -19.41 9.61
C GLY A 146 23.23 -19.06 10.50
N SER A 147 22.06 -18.84 9.91
CA SER A 147 20.84 -18.48 10.66
C SER A 147 20.11 -19.73 11.15
N PRO A 148 19.42 -19.70 12.31
CA PRO A 148 18.60 -20.82 12.78
C PRO A 148 17.41 -21.10 11.85
N LEU A 149 16.85 -22.30 11.95
CA LEU A 149 15.64 -22.70 11.22
C LEU A 149 14.39 -21.99 11.78
N LEU A 150 13.67 -21.27 10.92
CA LEU A 150 12.40 -20.64 11.22
C LEU A 150 11.28 -21.67 11.35
N ARG A 151 10.16 -21.27 11.95
CA ARG A 151 8.98 -22.13 12.13
C ARG A 151 8.46 -22.70 10.80
N LEU A 152 8.39 -21.86 9.76
CA LEU A 152 7.88 -22.26 8.44
C LEU A 152 8.81 -23.25 7.74
N GLU A 153 10.12 -23.07 7.87
CA GLU A 153 11.12 -23.98 7.30
C GLU A 153 11.02 -25.38 7.94
N ARG A 154 10.86 -25.44 9.27
CA ARG A 154 10.66 -26.70 9.98
C ARG A 154 9.38 -27.40 9.52
N GLN A 155 8.27 -26.67 9.43
CA GLN A 155 7.00 -27.22 8.96
C GLN A 155 7.07 -27.72 7.50
N ALA A 156 7.81 -27.03 6.64
CA ALA A 156 8.01 -27.47 5.26
C ALA A 156 8.87 -28.75 5.19
N LEU A 157 9.95 -28.83 5.98
CA LEU A 157 10.78 -30.03 6.06
C LEU A 157 10.02 -31.24 6.58
N THR A 158 9.18 -31.07 7.61
CA THR A 158 8.34 -32.16 8.13
C THR A 158 7.41 -32.71 7.05
N GLN A 159 6.67 -31.83 6.35
CA GLN A 159 5.76 -32.25 5.27
C GLN A 159 6.50 -32.93 4.12
N LEU A 160 7.68 -32.43 3.74
CA LEU A 160 8.50 -33.06 2.72
C LEU A 160 9.05 -34.42 3.17
N ALA A 161 9.43 -34.55 4.43
CA ALA A 161 9.94 -35.80 5.00
C ALA A 161 8.87 -36.90 5.10
N GLU A 162 7.59 -36.55 5.21
CA GLU A 162 6.46 -37.49 5.12
C GLU A 162 6.40 -38.23 3.77
N HIS A 163 6.83 -37.56 2.69
CA HIS A 163 6.91 -38.17 1.35
C HIS A 163 8.20 -38.98 1.14
N GLY A 164 9.25 -38.70 1.90
CA GLY A 164 10.55 -39.36 1.83
C GLY A 164 11.62 -38.57 1.06
N PRO A 165 12.91 -38.94 1.24
CA PRO A 165 14.01 -38.27 0.56
C PRO A 165 13.99 -38.55 -0.95
N SER A 166 14.46 -37.59 -1.75
CA SER A 166 14.56 -37.66 -3.21
C SER A 166 13.23 -37.88 -3.95
N VAL A 167 12.08 -37.67 -3.30
CA VAL A 167 10.76 -37.73 -3.93
C VAL A 167 10.36 -36.34 -4.43
N GLN A 168 9.87 -36.27 -5.67
CA GLN A 168 9.31 -35.05 -6.24
C GLN A 168 7.91 -34.82 -5.68
N VAL A 169 7.73 -33.71 -4.97
CA VAL A 169 6.43 -33.29 -4.42
C VAL A 169 6.01 -31.98 -5.05
N ASN A 170 4.74 -31.87 -5.45
CA ASN A 170 4.23 -30.64 -6.03
C ASN A 170 4.25 -29.51 -5.00
N THR A 171 4.64 -28.30 -5.40
CA THR A 171 4.64 -27.13 -4.52
C THR A 171 3.28 -26.86 -3.87
N ARG A 172 2.18 -27.24 -4.54
CA ARG A 172 0.81 -27.08 -4.03
C ARG A 172 0.47 -28.01 -2.87
N ASP A 173 1.13 -29.16 -2.78
CA ASP A 173 0.85 -30.16 -1.75
C ASP A 173 1.55 -29.79 -0.42
N ILE A 174 2.61 -28.96 -0.49
CA ILE A 174 3.33 -28.47 0.69
C ILE A 174 2.75 -27.14 1.16
N LYS A 175 2.06 -27.16 2.30
CA LYS A 175 1.48 -25.95 2.89
C LYS A 175 2.56 -25.06 3.50
N ASN A 176 2.36 -23.75 3.39
CA ASN A 176 3.22 -22.69 3.95
C ASN A 176 4.68 -22.67 3.44
N CYS A 177 4.94 -23.30 2.28
CA CYS A 177 6.25 -23.26 1.62
C CYS A 177 6.23 -22.25 0.46
N GLY A 178 6.17 -20.95 0.79
CA GLY A 178 6.26 -19.87 -0.20
C GLY A 178 7.69 -19.66 -0.74
N PRO A 179 7.87 -18.77 -1.75
CA PRO A 179 9.16 -18.54 -2.41
C PRO A 179 10.32 -18.27 -1.43
N ASN A 180 10.11 -17.37 -0.47
CA ASN A 180 11.13 -17.06 0.55
C ASN A 180 11.55 -18.30 1.37
N THR A 181 10.61 -19.21 1.69
CA THR A 181 10.93 -20.44 2.44
C THR A 181 11.69 -21.42 1.54
N GLN A 182 11.29 -21.53 0.27
CA GLN A 182 11.96 -22.37 -0.72
C GLN A 182 13.40 -21.90 -0.94
N ASP A 183 13.63 -20.60 -1.13
CA ASP A 183 14.96 -20.04 -1.36
C ASP A 183 15.87 -20.24 -0.16
N ARG A 184 15.34 -20.12 1.06
CA ARG A 184 16.12 -20.36 2.28
C ARG A 184 16.50 -21.82 2.46
N LEU A 185 15.57 -22.75 2.19
CA LEU A 185 15.85 -24.18 2.24
C LEU A 185 16.81 -24.60 1.13
N ARG A 186 16.69 -24.01 -0.07
CA ARG A 186 17.61 -24.20 -1.19
C ARG A 186 19.01 -23.68 -0.89
N ALA A 187 19.10 -22.48 -0.30
CA ALA A 187 20.38 -21.87 0.10
C ALA A 187 21.15 -22.71 1.13
N ARG A 188 20.44 -23.50 1.94
CA ARG A 188 21.05 -24.45 2.89
C ARG A 188 21.38 -25.81 2.29
N GLY A 189 21.00 -26.05 1.02
CA GLY A 189 21.16 -27.35 0.37
C GLY A 189 20.20 -28.42 0.90
N TYR A 190 19.09 -28.04 1.55
CA TYR A 190 18.10 -28.99 2.04
C TYR A 190 17.06 -29.37 0.98
N LEU A 191 16.88 -28.51 -0.01
CA LEU A 191 15.82 -28.62 -0.98
C LEU A 191 16.34 -28.31 -2.39
N GLU A 192 15.91 -29.10 -3.36
CA GLU A 192 16.05 -28.81 -4.78
C GLU A 192 14.69 -28.47 -5.38
N THR A 193 14.69 -27.57 -6.36
CA THR A 193 13.46 -27.14 -7.05
C THR A 193 13.51 -27.53 -8.51
N VAL A 194 12.43 -28.14 -8.98
CA VAL A 194 12.25 -28.49 -10.39
C VAL A 194 11.35 -27.43 -11.04
N PRO A 195 11.76 -26.83 -12.17
CA PRO A 195 10.94 -25.85 -12.89
C PRO A 195 9.65 -26.50 -13.42
N HIS A 196 8.58 -25.73 -13.49
CA HIS A 196 7.31 -26.20 -14.02
C HIS A 196 7.40 -26.40 -15.55
N HIS A 197 7.00 -27.58 -16.04
CA HIS A 197 7.08 -27.94 -17.46
C HIS A 197 6.47 -26.92 -18.43
N LYS A 198 5.35 -26.28 -18.04
CA LYS A 198 4.67 -25.24 -18.86
C LYS A 198 5.20 -23.83 -18.64
N TYR A 199 5.79 -23.56 -17.48
CA TYR A 199 6.17 -22.22 -17.04
C TYR A 199 7.55 -22.31 -16.39
N PRO A 200 8.63 -22.32 -17.20
CA PRO A 200 9.99 -22.57 -16.71
C PRO A 200 10.44 -21.62 -15.60
N GLU A 201 9.92 -20.38 -15.60
CA GLU A 201 10.18 -19.35 -14.59
C GLU A 201 9.56 -19.64 -13.20
N SER A 202 8.69 -20.64 -13.11
CA SER A 202 7.97 -21.00 -11.88
C SER A 202 8.42 -22.35 -11.33
N VAL A 203 8.38 -22.50 -10.01
CA VAL A 203 8.70 -23.77 -9.34
C VAL A 203 7.51 -24.74 -9.42
N GLY A 204 7.70 -25.87 -10.10
CA GLY A 204 6.68 -26.89 -10.28
C GLY A 204 6.69 -27.96 -9.18
N ALA A 205 7.88 -28.39 -8.76
CA ALA A 205 8.04 -29.40 -7.72
C ALA A 205 9.25 -29.11 -6.82
N LEU A 206 9.19 -29.67 -5.62
CA LEU A 206 10.23 -29.62 -4.60
C LEU A 206 10.74 -31.04 -4.37
N ILE A 207 12.05 -31.17 -4.20
CA ILE A 207 12.72 -32.43 -3.87
C ILE A 207 13.46 -32.22 -2.57
N LEU A 208 13.20 -33.09 -1.59
CA LEU A 208 13.96 -33.12 -0.34
C LEU A 208 15.28 -33.83 -0.59
N THR A 209 16.39 -33.14 -0.36
CA THR A 209 17.73 -33.74 -0.48
C THR A 209 18.05 -34.62 0.74
N ASP A 210 19.07 -35.48 0.61
CA ASP A 210 19.55 -36.29 1.73
C ASP A 210 20.03 -35.44 2.91
N ALA A 211 20.68 -34.30 2.63
CA ALA A 211 21.08 -33.34 3.65
C ALA A 211 19.88 -32.72 4.38
N GLY A 212 18.83 -32.37 3.63
CA GLY A 212 17.57 -31.88 4.19
C GLY A 212 16.87 -32.92 5.05
N TYR A 213 16.88 -34.18 4.62
CA TYR A 213 16.31 -35.29 5.38
C TYR A 213 17.09 -35.57 6.66
N ALA A 214 18.43 -35.54 6.62
CA ALA A 214 19.27 -35.66 7.80
C ALA A 214 19.01 -34.52 8.80
N ALA A 215 18.92 -33.28 8.32
CA ALA A 215 18.58 -32.12 9.15
C ALA A 215 17.18 -32.26 9.79
N PHE A 216 16.20 -32.79 9.06
CA PHE A 216 14.88 -33.10 9.62
C PHE A 216 14.98 -34.14 10.76
N ARG A 217 15.74 -35.22 10.58
CA ARG A 217 15.91 -36.27 11.61
C ARG A 217 16.53 -35.71 12.89
N GLU A 218 17.49 -34.79 12.78
CA GLU A 218 18.06 -34.11 13.94
C GLU A 218 17.05 -33.20 14.67
N LEU A 219 16.15 -32.55 13.93
CA LEU A 219 15.11 -31.69 14.52
C LEU A 219 14.03 -32.51 15.23
N ASP A 220 13.67 -33.66 14.66
CA ASP A 220 12.71 -34.61 15.22
C ASP A 220 13.26 -35.22 16.52
N ALA A 221 14.54 -35.60 16.52
CA ALA A 221 15.24 -36.10 17.70
C ALA A 221 15.41 -35.05 18.82
N LYS A 222 15.43 -33.75 18.50
CA LYS A 222 15.47 -32.66 19.49
C LYS A 222 14.10 -32.27 20.04
N GLN A 223 13.01 -32.72 19.42
CA GLN A 223 11.62 -32.42 19.82
C GLN A 223 10.96 -33.59 20.56
N SER A 224 11.50 -34.80 20.43
CA SER A 224 11.16 -35.99 21.22
C SER A 224 11.85 -35.97 22.59
#